data_AF-A0A3S4LZM9-F1
#
_entry.id   AF-A0A3S4LZM9-F1
#
_cell.length_a   1.000
_cell.length_b   1.000
_cell.length_c   1.000
_cell.angle_alpha   90.00
_cell.angle_beta   90.00
_cell.angle_gamma   90.00
#
_symmetry.space_group_name_H-M   'P 1'
#
loop_
_entity.id
_entity.type
_entity.pdbx_description
1 polymer ?
#
loop_
_entity_poly.entity_id
_entity_poly.type
_entity_poly.pdbx_seq_one_letter_code
_entity_poly.pdbx_strand_id
1 'polypeptide(L)'
;MTVWRLRVCVFLPRRVQVRIRLLISGESGAIGVGLLYELMNNMHYQDLANRLQLDASAHVLLISTEGDTSPDIYEDIVWNGRSA
;
A
#
# COMPACT_ATOMS: atom_id res chain seq x y z
N MET A 1 33.90 38.14 -29.68
CA MET A 1 32.90 38.70 -28.75
C MET A 1 31.86 37.62 -28.45
N THR A 2 31.90 37.13 -27.20
CA THR A 2 30.84 36.45 -26.41
C THR A 2 29.79 35.56 -27.10
N VAL A 3 29.92 34.25 -26.89
CA VAL A 3 28.74 33.35 -26.79
C VAL A 3 28.86 32.58 -25.49
N TRP A 4 28.25 33.12 -24.43
CA TRP A 4 27.93 32.39 -23.21
C TRP A 4 26.55 31.76 -23.41
N ARG A 5 26.45 30.43 -23.33
CA ARG A 5 25.15 29.78 -23.15
C ARG A 5 25.25 28.72 -22.07
N LEU A 6 25.11 29.19 -20.83
CA LEU A 6 24.74 28.38 -19.68
C LEU A 6 23.32 27.83 -19.88
N ARG A 7 23.15 26.52 -19.68
CA ARG A 7 21.97 25.81 -19.12
C ARG A 7 22.19 24.33 -19.42
N VAL A 8 22.00 23.38 -18.51
CA VAL A 8 20.83 23.20 -17.65
C VAL A 8 21.28 22.52 -16.35
N CYS A 9 20.84 23.06 -15.22
CA CYS A 9 20.87 22.34 -13.95
C CYS A 9 19.81 21.23 -14.03
N VAL A 10 20.22 19.97 -14.12
CA VAL A 10 19.30 18.83 -14.10
C VAL A 10 18.83 18.64 -12.67
N PHE A 11 17.72 19.28 -12.32
CA PHE A 11 16.96 18.93 -11.12
C PHE A 11 16.15 17.67 -11.45
N LEU A 12 16.68 16.50 -11.09
CA LEU A 12 15.94 15.24 -11.09
C LEU A 12 15.18 15.14 -9.77
N PRO A 13 13.85 15.40 -9.73
CA PRO A 13 13.08 15.00 -8.56
C PRO A 13 13.14 13.48 -8.49
N ARG A 14 13.61 12.94 -7.36
CA ARG A 14 13.50 11.50 -7.09
C ARG A 14 12.03 11.13 -7.13
N ARG A 15 11.58 10.57 -8.26
CA ARG A 15 10.27 9.92 -8.34
C ARG A 15 10.27 8.79 -7.33
N VAL A 16 9.44 8.89 -6.29
CA VAL A 16 9.05 7.73 -5.51
C VAL A 16 8.28 6.84 -6.46
N GLN A 17 8.96 5.84 -7.03
CA GLN A 17 8.28 4.80 -7.79
C GLN A 17 7.48 3.97 -6.80
N VAL A 18 6.16 4.11 -6.82
CA VAL A 18 5.26 3.13 -6.20
C VAL A 18 5.47 1.82 -6.96
N ARG A 19 6.29 0.93 -6.41
CA ARG A 19 6.41 -0.45 -6.90
C ARG A 19 5.51 -1.33 -6.07
N ILE A 20 4.38 -1.72 -6.66
CA ILE A 20 3.59 -2.81 -6.11
C ILE A 20 4.35 -4.10 -6.43
N ARG A 21 4.87 -4.76 -5.41
CA ARG A 21 5.41 -6.12 -5.51
C ARG A 21 4.38 -7.09 -4.93
N LEU A 22 4.26 -8.25 -5.56
CA LEU A 22 3.52 -9.35 -4.98
C LEU A 22 4.22 -9.79 -3.69
N LEU A 23 3.43 -9.97 -2.64
CA LEU A 23 3.87 -10.41 -1.32
C LEU A 23 2.92 -11.52 -0.87
N ILE A 24 3.48 -12.61 -0.37
CA ILE A 24 2.71 -13.65 0.32
C ILE A 24 2.53 -13.17 1.77
N SER A 25 1.28 -12.97 2.17
CA SER A 25 0.92 -12.44 3.48
C SER A 25 -0.17 -13.32 4.06
N GLY A 26 0.11 -13.95 5.19
CA GLY A 26 -0.83 -14.86 5.86
C GLY A 26 -2.01 -14.13 6.50
N GLU A 27 -2.86 -14.90 7.16
CA GLU A 27 -4.09 -14.43 7.81
C GLU A 27 -3.84 -13.22 8.73
N SER A 28 -2.87 -13.35 9.63
CA SER A 28 -2.53 -12.31 10.61
C SER A 28 -1.66 -11.21 10.00
N GLY A 29 -0.93 -11.51 8.92
CA GLY A 29 -0.06 -10.55 8.23
C GLY A 29 -0.85 -9.57 7.35
N ALA A 30 -1.94 -10.04 6.73
CA ALA A 30 -2.72 -9.29 5.77
C ALA A 30 -3.83 -8.43 6.40
N ILE A 31 -4.14 -8.64 7.68
CA ILE A 31 -5.24 -7.92 8.36
C ILE A 31 -5.10 -6.40 8.30
N GLY A 32 -3.86 -5.88 8.34
CA GLY A 32 -3.59 -4.44 8.26
C GLY A 32 -4.00 -3.83 6.92
N VAL A 33 -3.72 -4.52 5.80
CA VAL A 33 -4.13 -4.03 4.46
C VAL A 33 -5.62 -4.24 4.23
N GLY A 34 -6.20 -5.32 4.75
CA GLY A 34 -7.65 -5.58 4.70
C GLY A 34 -8.45 -4.49 5.44
N LEU A 35 -8.02 -4.13 6.65
CA LEU A 35 -8.63 -3.03 7.40
C LEU A 35 -8.50 -1.69 6.68
N LEU A 36 -7.33 -1.39 6.12
CA LEU A 36 -7.12 -0.15 5.36
C LEU A 36 -8.02 -0.08 4.14
N TYR A 37 -8.19 -1.19 3.42
CA TYR A 37 -9.11 -1.28 2.29
C TYR A 37 -10.55 -0.99 2.72
N GLU A 38 -11.01 -1.62 3.80
CA GLU A 38 -12.38 -1.44 4.30
C GLU A 38 -12.65 0.00 4.76
N LEU A 39 -11.71 0.60 5.50
CA LEU A 39 -11.79 2.00 5.93
C LEU A 39 -11.88 2.98 4.76
N MET A 40 -11.19 2.69 3.66
CA MET A 40 -11.10 3.60 2.51
C MET A 40 -12.18 3.40 1.46
N ASN A 41 -12.77 2.20 1.39
CA ASN A 41 -13.74 1.86 0.34
C ASN A 41 -15.19 1.81 0.84
N ASN A 42 -15.42 1.53 2.13
CA ASN A 42 -16.76 1.45 2.69
C ASN A 42 -17.23 2.82 3.21
N MET A 43 -18.37 3.29 2.67
CA MET A 43 -18.95 4.59 3.05
C MET A 43 -19.31 4.70 4.53
N HIS A 44 -19.62 3.58 5.20
CA HIS A 44 -19.97 3.56 6.61
C HIS A 44 -18.79 3.97 7.52
N TYR A 45 -17.55 3.86 7.04
CA TYR A 45 -16.34 4.18 7.80
C TYR A 45 -15.67 5.49 7.40
N GLN A 46 -16.27 6.30 6.53
CA GLN A 46 -15.70 7.58 6.08
C GLN A 46 -15.37 8.52 7.23
N ASP A 47 -16.27 8.65 8.21
CA ASP A 47 -16.02 9.49 9.39
C ASP A 47 -14.81 9.01 10.19
N LEU A 48 -14.63 7.69 10.30
CA LEU A 48 -13.48 7.11 11.00
C LEU A 48 -12.19 7.32 10.21
N ALA A 49 -12.21 7.10 8.90
CA ALA A 49 -11.06 7.37 8.03
C ALA A 49 -10.65 8.86 8.08
N ASN A 50 -11.61 9.78 8.05
CA ASN A 50 -11.37 11.21 8.18
C ASN A 50 -10.75 11.57 9.54
N ARG A 51 -11.24 10.98 10.63
CA ARG A 51 -10.67 11.17 11.98
C ARG A 51 -9.23 10.64 12.09
N LEU A 52 -8.93 9.55 11.39
CA LEU A 52 -7.58 8.99 11.28
C LEU A 52 -6.70 9.73 10.27
N GLN A 53 -7.22 10.75 9.59
CA GLN A 53 -6.53 11.53 8.55
C GLN A 53 -5.98 10.63 7.43
N LEU A 54 -6.74 9.58 7.09
CA LEU A 54 -6.43 8.72 5.96
C LEU A 54 -6.99 9.38 4.70
N ASP A 55 -6.11 10.07 3.97
CA ASP A 55 -6.42 10.72 2.70
C ASP A 55 -5.25 10.55 1.70
N ALA A 56 -5.34 11.21 0.54
CA ALA A 56 -4.34 11.10 -0.52
C ALA A 56 -2.94 11.63 -0.13
N SER A 57 -2.82 12.37 0.97
CA SER A 57 -1.54 12.85 1.51
C SER A 57 -0.95 11.93 2.59
N ALA A 58 -1.73 10.95 3.06
CA ALA A 58 -1.28 10.02 4.09
C ALA A 58 -0.19 9.06 3.58
N HIS A 59 0.85 8.88 4.38
CA HIS A 59 1.89 7.88 4.16
C HIS A 59 1.75 6.77 5.19
N VAL A 60 1.20 5.61 4.78
CA VAL A 60 0.91 4.49 5.68
C VAL A 60 2.00 3.42 5.57
N LEU A 61 2.56 3.00 6.71
CA LEU A 61 3.45 1.85 6.83
C LEU A 61 2.68 0.68 7.42
N LEU A 62 2.63 -0.44 6.70
CA LEU A 62 2.06 -1.69 7.17
C LEU A 62 3.17 -2.73 7.33
N ILE A 63 3.02 -3.61 8.33
CA ILE A 63 3.94 -4.71 8.60
C ILE A 63 3.18 -6.01 8.38
N SER A 64 3.60 -6.80 7.38
CA SER A 64 3.15 -8.18 7.24
C SER A 64 3.96 -9.05 8.18
N THR A 65 3.36 -9.48 9.28
CA THR A 65 4.03 -10.24 10.35
C THR A 65 4.34 -11.67 9.96
N GLU A 66 3.53 -12.26 9.08
CA GLU A 66 3.67 -13.65 8.61
C GLU A 66 3.38 -13.79 7.11
N GLY A 67 3.93 -14.85 6.51
CA GLY A 67 3.60 -15.34 5.17
C GLY A 67 2.57 -16.47 5.22
N ASP A 68 2.66 -17.43 4.33
CA ASP A 68 1.83 -18.64 4.26
C ASP A 68 2.25 -19.70 5.30
N THR A 69 2.15 -19.38 6.59
CA THR A 69 2.45 -20.32 7.68
C THR A 69 1.65 -21.63 7.58
N SER A 70 0.45 -21.58 7.02
CA SER A 70 -0.40 -22.73 6.67
C SER A 70 -0.77 -22.67 5.17
N PRO A 71 0.00 -23.32 4.28
CA PRO A 71 -0.21 -23.23 2.83
C PRO A 71 -1.61 -23.66 2.39
N ASP A 72 -2.16 -24.73 2.96
CA ASP A 72 -3.51 -25.23 2.61
C ASP A 72 -4.60 -24.20 2.92
N ILE A 73 -4.50 -23.52 4.07
CA ILE A 73 -5.46 -22.49 4.46
C ILE A 73 -5.27 -21.23 3.60
N TYR A 74 -4.01 -20.84 3.35
CA TYR A 74 -3.70 -19.72 2.46
C TYR A 74 -4.25 -19.95 1.05
N GLU A 75 -4.08 -21.15 0.51
CA GLU A 75 -4.62 -21.55 -0.79
C GLU A 75 -6.15 -21.45 -0.82
N ASP A 76 -6.82 -21.99 0.19
CA ASP A 76 -8.28 -21.98 0.30
C ASP A 76 -8.85 -20.56 0.42
N ILE A 77 -8.16 -19.66 1.13
CA ILE A 77 -8.54 -18.25 1.24
C ILE A 77 -8.32 -17.53 -0.10
N VAL A 78 -7.15 -17.66 -0.71
CA VAL A 78 -6.76 -16.85 -1.88
C VAL A 78 -7.38 -17.36 -3.19
N TRP A 79 -7.52 -18.67 -3.36
CA TRP A 79 -8.06 -19.26 -4.60
C TRP A 79 -9.52 -19.66 -4.50
N ASN A 80 -9.95 -20.20 -3.36
CA ASN A 80 -11.34 -20.66 -3.19
C ASN A 80 -12.24 -19.62 -2.51
N GLY A 81 -11.67 -18.49 -2.06
CA GLY A 81 -12.42 -17.38 -1.47
C GLY A 81 -13.02 -17.70 -0.11
N ARG A 82 -12.42 -18.65 0.63
CA ARG A 82 -12.83 -18.90 2.01
C ARG A 82 -12.63 -17.64 2.84
N SER A 83 -13.73 -17.15 3.39
CA SER A 83 -13.77 -16.15 4.45
C SER A 83 -14.27 -16.83 5.71
N ALA A 84 -13.61 -16.55 6.84
CA ALA A 84 -13.97 -17.12 8.14
C ALA A 84 -15.40 -16.74 8.57
#